data_AF-A0A2V8PW15-F1
#
_entry.id   AF-A0A2V8PW15-F1
#
_cell.length_a   1.000
_cell.length_b   1.000
_cell.length_c   1.000
_cell.angle_alpha   90.00
_cell.angle_beta   90.00
_cell.angle_gamma   90.00
#
_symmetry.space_group_name_H-M   'P 1'
#
loop_
_entity.id
_entity.type
_entity.pdbx_description
1 polymer ?
#
loop_
_entity_poly.entity_id
_entity_poly.type
_entity_poly.pdbx_seq_one_letter_code
_entity_poly.pdbx_strand_id
1 'polypeptide(L)'
;MKTAFSTKNITAFIAVTLVAGSITFGVTKGRSFFREHRPNKLAAYSNTRPSLVLWAWERPTDLTFIDPGQTAVAFLARTIHLRGDEVVTRPRLQPLKLPERVTVVAVARVESDATKKPRLSNEQESKLVASITEMASLANVSGIQIDFDATKSERSFYREVIIGVRRRLPERIGLSITALASWCMDDDWLSDLPIDEAVPMLFRMATDGKQIANRLDDGGDFTSPLCRQSYGVSTDEPRQTLSSSRRLYVFSPDPWTESSVHSIMELRK
;
A
#
# COMPACT_ATOMS: atom_id res chain seq x y z
N MET A 1 35.71 45.79 54.48
CA MET A 1 35.97 46.60 53.27
C MET A 1 34.69 47.32 52.90
N LYS A 2 34.81 48.62 52.59
CA LYS A 2 33.73 49.63 52.61
C LYS A 2 32.70 49.43 51.48
N THR A 3 31.47 49.73 51.83
CA THR A 3 30.27 49.97 51.02
C THR A 3 30.44 51.10 49.99
N ALA A 4 29.76 51.01 48.84
CA ALA A 4 29.25 52.19 48.13
C ALA A 4 28.09 51.82 47.18
N PHE A 5 26.88 52.18 47.58
CA PHE A 5 25.76 52.50 46.68
C PHE A 5 25.93 53.94 46.21
N SER A 6 25.59 54.25 44.95
CA SER A 6 25.29 55.63 44.55
C SER A 6 24.27 55.65 43.40
N THR A 7 23.06 56.08 43.74
CA THR A 7 22.02 56.61 42.87
C THR A 7 22.42 57.98 42.33
N LYS A 8 21.97 58.32 41.11
CA LYS A 8 21.40 59.65 40.79
C LYS A 8 20.78 59.68 39.39
N ASN A 9 19.48 59.92 39.39
CA ASN A 9 18.65 60.30 38.26
C ASN A 9 19.01 61.71 37.77
N ILE A 10 18.91 61.95 36.46
CA ILE A 10 18.64 63.28 35.90
C ILE A 10 17.43 63.14 34.97
N THR A 11 16.47 64.02 35.20
CA THR A 11 15.15 64.10 34.57
C THR A 11 15.08 65.36 33.69
N ALA A 12 14.16 65.34 32.71
CA ALA A 12 13.46 66.48 32.10
C ALA A 12 14.15 67.19 30.89
N PHE A 13 13.49 67.69 29.84
CA PHE A 13 12.11 67.64 29.31
C PHE A 13 12.13 68.26 27.87
N ILE A 14 10.96 68.31 27.20
CA ILE A 14 10.56 69.08 25.99
C ILE A 14 10.61 68.26 24.67
N ALA A 15 9.66 68.33 23.73
CA ALA A 15 8.19 68.32 23.68
C ALA A 15 7.82 68.39 22.17
N VAL A 16 6.98 67.45 21.72
CA VAL A 16 5.90 67.55 20.71
C VAL A 16 6.14 68.33 19.39
N THR A 17 6.01 67.65 18.24
CA THR A 17 4.94 67.93 17.24
C THR A 17 4.69 66.73 16.31
N LEU A 18 3.40 66.44 16.07
CA LEU A 18 2.81 65.44 15.17
C LEU A 18 3.08 65.72 13.68
N VAL A 19 3.28 64.67 12.88
CA VAL A 19 2.64 64.54 11.56
C VAL A 19 2.23 63.07 11.35
N ALA A 20 0.98 62.92 10.91
CA ALA A 20 0.26 61.68 10.69
C ALA A 20 0.73 60.89 9.46
N GLY A 21 0.41 59.59 9.44
CA GLY A 21 0.15 58.86 8.21
C GLY A 21 0.96 57.58 8.03
N SER A 22 0.43 56.45 8.51
CA SER A 22 0.10 55.29 7.66
C SER A 22 -0.38 54.13 8.53
N ILE A 23 -1.66 53.84 8.40
CA ILE A 23 -2.31 52.65 8.91
C ILE A 23 -1.86 51.49 8.03
N THR A 24 -1.10 50.54 8.57
CA THR A 24 -0.96 49.21 7.97
C THR A 24 -1.62 48.18 8.88
N PHE A 25 -2.79 47.73 8.42
CA PHE A 25 -3.56 46.61 8.94
C PHE A 25 -2.71 45.33 8.94
N GLY A 26 -2.27 44.89 10.11
CA GLY A 26 -1.72 43.55 10.34
C GLY A 26 -2.81 42.57 10.78
N VAL A 27 -3.74 42.23 9.89
CA VAL A 27 -4.66 41.10 10.11
C VAL A 27 -3.85 39.83 9.86
N THR A 28 -3.59 39.08 10.93
CA THR A 28 -3.12 37.70 10.90
C THR A 28 -4.17 36.83 10.22
N LYS A 29 -4.10 36.79 8.89
CA LYS A 29 -4.92 35.95 8.04
C LYS A 29 -4.50 34.50 8.29
N GLY A 30 -5.29 33.79 9.10
CA GLY A 30 -5.27 32.33 9.16
C GLY A 30 -5.43 31.79 7.75
N ARG A 31 -4.31 31.43 7.12
CA ARG A 31 -4.32 30.63 5.89
C ARG A 31 -4.69 29.21 6.31
N SER A 32 -6.00 28.98 6.37
CA SER A 32 -6.58 27.70 5.96
C SER A 32 -5.91 27.34 4.64
N PHE A 33 -4.94 26.43 4.71
CA PHE A 33 -4.36 25.80 3.54
C PHE A 33 -5.53 25.01 2.94
N PHE A 34 -6.12 25.59 1.90
CA PHE A 34 -6.98 24.86 0.99
C PHE A 34 -6.23 23.60 0.58
N ARG A 35 -6.70 22.45 1.07
CA ARG A 35 -6.35 21.13 0.57
C ARG A 35 -6.85 21.10 -0.86
N GLU A 36 -6.00 21.55 -1.77
CA GLU A 36 -6.21 21.48 -3.20
C GLU A 36 -6.57 20.02 -3.51
N HIS A 37 -7.80 19.81 -3.98
CA HIS A 37 -8.27 18.53 -4.48
C HIS A 37 -7.37 18.16 -5.66
N ARG A 38 -6.27 17.45 -5.38
CA ARG A 38 -5.54 16.76 -6.43
C ARG A 38 -6.52 15.80 -7.07
N PRO A 39 -6.82 15.92 -8.38
CA PRO A 39 -7.63 14.93 -9.06
C PRO A 39 -7.01 13.55 -8.80
N ASN A 40 -7.86 12.59 -8.48
CA ASN A 40 -7.50 11.30 -7.93
C ASN A 40 -6.49 10.58 -8.87
N LYS A 41 -5.16 10.72 -8.64
CA LYS A 41 -4.10 10.04 -9.41
C LYS A 41 -4.34 8.52 -9.48
N LEU A 42 -5.01 7.99 -8.46
CA LEU A 42 -5.52 6.61 -8.35
C LEU A 42 -6.42 6.20 -9.54
N ALA A 43 -7.29 7.09 -10.02
CA ALA A 43 -8.20 6.79 -11.12
C ALA A 43 -7.49 6.72 -12.48
N ALA A 44 -6.49 7.59 -12.70
CA ALA A 44 -5.70 7.61 -13.93
C ALA A 44 -4.76 6.40 -14.06
N TYR A 45 -4.30 5.84 -12.93
CA TYR A 45 -3.48 4.62 -12.90
C TYR A 45 -4.32 3.33 -13.11
N SER A 46 -5.66 3.40 -13.00
CA SER A 46 -6.58 2.25 -13.08
C SER A 46 -7.08 1.97 -14.50
N ASN A 47 -7.34 3.00 -15.31
CA ASN A 47 -8.04 2.86 -16.60
C ASN A 47 -7.25 2.24 -17.76
N THR A 48 -5.95 1.94 -17.60
CA THR A 48 -5.11 1.37 -18.67
C THR A 48 -4.54 -0.01 -18.34
N ARG A 49 -4.88 -0.58 -17.19
CA ARG A 49 -4.35 -1.87 -16.75
C ARG A 49 -5.41 -2.96 -16.80
N PRO A 50 -5.02 -4.20 -17.14
CA PRO A 50 -5.90 -5.36 -17.05
C PRO A 50 -6.71 -5.41 -15.75
N SER A 51 -8.02 -5.57 -15.88
CA SER A 51 -8.92 -5.71 -14.74
C SER A 51 -8.79 -7.10 -14.08
N LEU A 52 -8.15 -8.07 -14.73
CA LEU A 52 -7.83 -9.39 -14.19
C LEU A 52 -6.33 -9.51 -13.90
N VAL A 53 -5.99 -10.02 -12.72
CA VAL A 53 -4.61 -10.31 -12.30
C VAL A 53 -4.54 -11.75 -11.82
N LEU A 54 -3.70 -12.57 -12.45
CA LEU A 54 -3.43 -13.92 -11.98
C LEU A 54 -2.29 -13.89 -10.97
N TRP A 55 -2.49 -14.51 -9.81
CA TRP A 55 -1.46 -14.63 -8.78
C TRP A 55 -0.66 -15.93 -8.95
N ALA A 56 0.66 -15.83 -9.07
CA ALA A 56 1.56 -16.96 -9.34
C ALA A 56 2.48 -17.27 -8.14
N TRP A 57 2.13 -18.32 -7.39
CA TRP A 57 2.90 -18.87 -6.25
C TRP A 57 4.23 -19.48 -6.65
N GLU A 58 5.02 -19.86 -5.63
CA GLU A 58 6.32 -20.52 -5.78
C GLU A 58 6.17 -21.94 -6.31
N ARG A 59 5.85 -22.04 -7.59
CA ARG A 59 5.73 -23.28 -8.37
C ARG A 59 6.05 -23.03 -9.84
N PRO A 60 6.48 -24.03 -10.61
CA PRO A 60 6.60 -23.90 -12.06
C PRO A 60 5.28 -23.39 -12.64
N THR A 61 5.34 -22.27 -13.36
CA THR A 61 4.14 -21.61 -13.90
C THR A 61 4.41 -21.17 -15.34
N ASP A 62 3.57 -21.62 -16.27
CA ASP A 62 3.58 -21.18 -17.66
C ASP A 62 2.27 -20.44 -17.93
N LEU A 63 2.37 -19.15 -18.25
CA LEU A 63 1.23 -18.29 -18.56
C LEU A 63 1.34 -17.74 -19.99
N THR A 64 2.16 -18.33 -20.85
CA THR A 64 2.37 -17.84 -22.23
C THR A 64 1.10 -17.79 -23.08
N PHE A 65 0.03 -18.48 -22.66
CA PHE A 65 -1.27 -18.52 -23.32
C PHE A 65 -2.20 -17.33 -23.00
N ILE A 66 -1.90 -16.49 -21.99
CA ILE A 66 -2.80 -15.38 -21.61
C ILE A 66 -2.71 -14.20 -22.58
N ASP A 67 -3.81 -13.47 -22.77
CA ASP A 67 -3.80 -12.19 -23.49
C ASP A 67 -3.24 -11.08 -22.58
N PRO A 68 -2.06 -10.48 -22.90
CA PRO A 68 -1.44 -9.43 -22.09
C PRO A 68 -2.24 -8.11 -22.06
N GLY A 69 -3.17 -7.91 -22.99
CA GLY A 69 -4.09 -6.76 -23.00
C GLY A 69 -5.26 -6.90 -22.02
N GLN A 70 -5.59 -8.14 -21.64
CA GLN A 70 -6.75 -8.45 -20.78
C GLN A 70 -6.35 -8.98 -19.40
N THR A 71 -5.13 -9.52 -19.27
CA THR A 71 -4.65 -10.18 -18.06
C THR A 71 -3.28 -9.66 -17.63
N ALA A 72 -3.16 -9.30 -16.36
CA ALA A 72 -1.89 -9.01 -15.69
C ALA A 72 -1.46 -10.21 -14.83
N VAL A 73 -0.19 -10.22 -14.40
CA VAL A 73 0.34 -11.25 -13.51
C VAL A 73 0.97 -10.62 -12.28
N ALA A 74 0.53 -11.05 -11.09
CA ALA A 74 1.23 -10.84 -9.84
C ALA A 74 1.99 -12.12 -9.52
N PHE A 75 3.30 -12.06 -9.27
CA PHE A 75 4.08 -13.27 -9.00
C PHE A 75 4.91 -13.11 -7.74
N LEU A 76 5.05 -14.20 -6.98
CA LEU A 76 5.97 -14.22 -5.85
C LEU A 76 7.40 -14.08 -6.38
N ALA A 77 8.01 -12.93 -6.11
CA ALA A 77 9.37 -12.60 -6.50
C ALA A 77 10.36 -12.86 -5.35
N ARG A 78 9.94 -12.59 -4.11
CA ARG A 78 10.74 -12.81 -2.90
C ARG A 78 9.86 -13.29 -1.74
N THR A 79 10.43 -14.16 -0.91
CA THR A 79 9.96 -14.44 0.45
C THR A 79 10.96 -13.84 1.42
N ILE A 80 10.50 -13.01 2.35
CA ILE A 80 11.33 -12.25 3.28
C ILE A 80 10.90 -12.58 4.71
N HIS A 81 11.76 -13.24 5.47
CA HIS A 81 11.48 -13.59 6.87
C HIS A 81 12.09 -12.56 7.83
N LEU A 82 11.28 -12.07 8.77
CA LEU A 82 11.70 -11.21 9.88
C LEU A 82 11.89 -12.10 11.12
N ARG A 83 13.13 -12.20 11.63
CA ARG A 83 13.47 -13.15 12.69
C ARG A 83 14.51 -12.59 13.66
N GLY A 84 14.12 -12.30 14.90
CA GLY A 84 14.97 -11.59 15.86
C GLY A 84 15.43 -10.26 15.27
N ASP A 85 16.73 -10.09 15.07
CA ASP A 85 17.35 -8.91 14.44
C ASP A 85 17.61 -9.08 12.92
N GLU A 86 17.29 -10.25 12.37
CA GLU A 86 17.61 -10.62 10.99
C GLU A 86 16.45 -10.30 10.02
N VAL A 87 16.83 -10.05 8.77
CA VAL A 87 15.94 -10.02 7.61
C VAL A 87 16.51 -11.01 6.60
N VAL A 88 15.86 -12.16 6.43
CA VAL A 88 16.32 -13.23 5.55
C VAL A 88 15.49 -13.21 4.27
N THR A 89 16.11 -12.82 3.16
CA THR A 89 15.46 -12.75 1.84
C THR A 89 15.78 -13.98 1.02
N ARG A 90 14.76 -14.61 0.42
CA ARG A 90 14.89 -15.68 -0.56
C ARG A 90 14.23 -15.24 -1.87
N PRO A 91 14.93 -15.29 -3.02
CA PRO A 91 14.28 -15.07 -4.30
C PRO A 91 13.39 -16.25 -4.65
N ARG A 92 12.45 -16.04 -5.58
CA ARG A 92 11.73 -17.12 -6.25
C ARG A 92 12.72 -18.11 -6.87
N LEU A 93 12.55 -19.41 -6.58
CA LEU A 93 13.39 -20.48 -7.13
C LEU A 93 12.72 -21.30 -8.24
N GLN A 94 11.44 -21.01 -8.54
CA GLN A 94 10.65 -21.75 -9.51
C GLN A 94 10.49 -20.98 -10.82
N PRO A 95 10.47 -21.67 -11.99
CA PRO A 95 10.36 -21.00 -13.28
C PRO A 95 9.00 -20.31 -13.43
N LEU A 96 9.01 -19.18 -14.14
CA LEU A 96 7.83 -18.42 -14.53
C LEU A 96 7.99 -18.01 -16.00
N LYS A 97 7.11 -18.50 -16.88
CA LYS A 97 7.07 -18.09 -18.29
C LYS A 97 5.88 -17.19 -18.51
N LEU A 98 6.13 -16.04 -19.14
CA LEU A 98 5.15 -14.98 -19.38
C LEU A 98 5.16 -14.60 -20.86
N PRO A 99 4.01 -14.17 -21.43
CA PRO A 99 4.01 -13.59 -22.76
C PRO A 99 4.73 -12.23 -22.74
N GLU A 100 5.22 -11.80 -23.90
CA GLU A 100 5.82 -10.47 -24.03
C GLU A 100 4.82 -9.37 -23.66
N ARG A 101 5.33 -8.26 -23.10
CA ARG A 101 4.55 -7.04 -22.77
C ARG A 101 3.43 -7.22 -21.73
N VAL A 102 3.32 -8.38 -21.08
CA VAL A 102 2.38 -8.54 -19.97
C VAL A 102 2.69 -7.55 -18.85
N THR A 103 1.64 -6.99 -18.24
CA THR A 103 1.80 -6.16 -17.04
C THR A 103 2.15 -7.05 -15.86
N VAL A 104 3.34 -6.84 -15.27
CA VAL A 104 3.83 -7.64 -14.14
C VAL A 104 3.84 -6.84 -12.84
N VAL A 105 3.36 -7.46 -11.77
CA VAL A 105 3.49 -7.02 -10.38
C VAL A 105 4.41 -7.99 -9.63
N ALA A 106 5.54 -7.50 -9.13
CA ALA A 106 6.44 -8.30 -8.30
C ALA A 106 5.96 -8.30 -6.84
N VAL A 107 5.76 -9.49 -6.27
CA VAL A 107 5.25 -9.65 -4.91
C VAL A 107 6.38 -10.03 -3.95
N ALA A 108 6.47 -9.33 -2.82
CA ALA A 108 7.25 -9.75 -1.67
C ALA A 108 6.32 -10.32 -0.60
N ARG A 109 6.41 -11.64 -0.33
CA ARG A 109 5.79 -12.25 0.84
C ARG A 109 6.67 -11.95 2.05
N VAL A 110 6.14 -11.26 3.05
CA VAL A 110 6.84 -10.97 4.31
C VAL A 110 6.22 -11.83 5.39
N GLU A 111 7.07 -12.49 6.18
CA GLU A 111 6.64 -13.38 7.26
C GLU A 111 7.42 -13.09 8.54
N SER A 112 6.70 -12.95 9.64
CA SER A 112 7.31 -12.85 10.98
C SER A 112 7.49 -14.24 11.57
N ASP A 113 8.69 -14.54 12.05
CA ASP A 113 8.98 -15.80 12.73
C ASP A 113 8.22 -15.88 14.06
N ALA A 114 7.39 -16.91 14.21
CA ALA A 114 6.56 -17.10 15.41
C ALA A 114 7.36 -17.47 16.67
N THR A 115 8.53 -18.10 16.49
CA THR A 115 9.37 -18.59 17.60
C THR A 115 10.40 -17.53 18.00
N LYS A 116 11.17 -17.03 17.03
CA LYS A 116 12.16 -15.96 17.23
C LYS A 116 11.58 -14.65 16.70
N LYS A 117 10.64 -14.09 17.46
CA LYS A 117 9.90 -12.86 17.12
C LYS A 117 10.84 -11.74 16.66
N PRO A 118 10.47 -10.99 15.61
CA PRO A 118 11.28 -9.87 15.13
C PRO A 118 11.32 -8.73 16.15
N ARG A 119 12.42 -7.98 16.17
CA ARG A 119 12.54 -6.76 16.99
C ARG A 119 11.78 -5.58 16.42
N LEU A 120 11.52 -5.58 15.11
CA LEU A 120 10.91 -4.47 14.38
C LEU A 120 11.74 -3.18 14.51
N SER A 121 13.06 -3.32 14.43
CA SER A 121 14.01 -2.20 14.56
C SER A 121 14.16 -1.39 13.27
N ASN A 122 14.68 -0.17 13.37
CA ASN A 122 14.99 0.68 12.21
C ASN A 122 15.98 0.01 11.24
N GLU A 123 16.86 -0.86 11.74
CA GLU A 123 17.79 -1.62 10.91
C GLU A 123 17.04 -2.69 10.10
N GLN A 124 16.11 -3.42 10.74
CA GLN A 124 15.25 -4.38 10.04
C GLN A 124 14.35 -3.69 9.02
N GLU A 125 13.76 -2.55 9.37
CA GLU A 125 12.98 -1.73 8.44
C GLU A 125 13.83 -1.37 7.22
N SER A 126 15.03 -0.82 7.43
CA SER A 126 15.92 -0.39 6.36
C SER A 126 16.30 -1.54 5.40
N LYS A 127 16.58 -2.72 5.95
CA LYS A 127 16.88 -3.95 5.19
C LYS A 127 15.67 -4.46 4.42
N LEU A 128 14.49 -4.48 5.04
CA LEU A 128 13.25 -4.90 4.39
C LEU A 128 12.88 -3.96 3.24
N VAL A 129 12.94 -2.64 3.47
CA VAL A 129 12.69 -1.63 2.42
C VAL A 129 13.65 -1.83 1.25
N ALA A 130 14.96 -2.00 1.51
CA ALA A 130 15.94 -2.24 0.45
C ALA A 130 15.57 -3.48 -0.37
N SER A 131 15.32 -4.61 0.29
CA SER A 131 14.96 -5.87 -0.35
C SER A 131 13.69 -5.77 -1.22
N ILE A 132 12.67 -5.05 -0.75
CA ILE A 132 11.44 -4.84 -1.53
C ILE A 132 11.73 -3.94 -2.74
N THR A 133 12.44 -2.82 -2.54
CA THR A 133 12.66 -1.83 -3.60
C THR A 133 13.53 -2.34 -4.75
N GLU A 134 14.46 -3.25 -4.48
CA GLU A 134 15.28 -3.91 -5.50
C GLU A 134 14.45 -4.68 -6.53
N MET A 135 13.25 -5.16 -6.18
CA MET A 135 12.39 -5.86 -7.14
C MET A 135 11.94 -4.98 -8.31
N ALA A 136 12.01 -3.65 -8.17
CA ALA A 136 11.68 -2.71 -9.26
C ALA A 136 12.68 -2.77 -10.42
N SER A 137 13.85 -3.38 -10.25
CA SER A 137 14.83 -3.56 -11.33
C SER A 137 14.61 -4.87 -12.12
N LEU A 138 13.65 -5.70 -11.73
CA LEU A 138 13.31 -6.91 -12.47
C LEU A 138 12.66 -6.55 -13.81
N ALA A 139 12.90 -7.37 -14.83
CA ALA A 139 12.39 -7.13 -16.18
C ALA A 139 10.86 -7.04 -16.19
N ASN A 140 10.34 -6.04 -16.91
CA ASN A 140 8.91 -5.81 -17.15
C ASN A 140 8.05 -5.57 -15.89
N VAL A 141 8.68 -5.33 -14.72
CA VAL A 141 7.94 -4.98 -13.50
C VAL A 141 7.39 -3.56 -13.61
N SER A 142 6.08 -3.45 -13.43
CA SER A 142 5.31 -2.20 -13.46
C SER A 142 4.69 -1.84 -12.11
N GLY A 143 4.74 -2.79 -11.15
CA GLY A 143 4.25 -2.60 -9.80
C GLY A 143 4.90 -3.54 -8.81
N ILE A 144 4.86 -3.15 -7.55
CA ILE A 144 5.25 -3.97 -6.41
C ILE A 144 4.02 -4.19 -5.53
N GLN A 145 3.88 -5.40 -5.02
CA GLN A 145 2.90 -5.72 -4.00
C GLN A 145 3.62 -6.29 -2.78
N ILE A 146 3.30 -5.76 -1.60
CA ILE A 146 3.76 -6.33 -0.34
C ILE A 146 2.65 -7.23 0.21
N ASP A 147 2.96 -8.50 0.39
CA ASP A 147 2.07 -9.49 0.98
C ASP A 147 2.53 -9.80 2.40
N PHE A 148 1.92 -9.13 3.38
CA PHE A 148 2.29 -9.26 4.79
C PHE A 148 1.03 -9.24 5.66
N ASP A 149 0.74 -10.34 6.34
CA ASP A 149 -0.38 -10.47 7.28
C ASP A 149 -0.01 -9.88 8.66
N ALA A 150 0.35 -8.59 8.68
CA ALA A 150 0.85 -7.91 9.87
C ALA A 150 -0.16 -7.93 11.03
N THR A 151 0.27 -8.39 12.19
CA THR A 151 -0.50 -8.25 13.43
C THR A 151 -0.70 -6.78 13.80
N LYS A 152 -1.66 -6.50 14.69
CA LYS A 152 -1.90 -5.12 15.18
C LYS A 152 -0.63 -4.46 15.74
N SER A 153 0.23 -5.23 16.43
CA SER A 153 1.52 -4.77 16.96
C SER A 153 2.58 -4.47 15.89
N GLU A 154 2.45 -5.04 14.69
CA GLU A 154 3.41 -4.86 13.59
C GLU A 154 3.03 -3.71 12.65
N ARG A 155 1.81 -3.18 12.73
CA ARG A 155 1.30 -2.16 11.79
C ARG A 155 2.12 -0.87 11.79
N SER A 156 2.61 -0.41 12.95
CA SER A 156 3.46 0.79 13.00
C SER A 156 4.76 0.58 12.22
N PHE A 157 5.41 -0.57 12.42
CA PHE A 157 6.59 -0.96 11.65
C PHE A 157 6.27 -1.10 10.16
N TYR A 158 5.17 -1.79 9.83
CA TYR A 158 4.76 -2.00 8.44
C TYR A 158 4.46 -0.68 7.72
N ARG A 159 3.85 0.29 8.41
CA ARG A 159 3.62 1.63 7.88
C ARG A 159 4.92 2.34 7.50
N GLU A 160 5.93 2.30 8.37
CA GLU A 160 7.24 2.89 8.07
C GLU A 160 7.92 2.18 6.89
N VAL A 161 7.81 0.85 6.79
CA VAL A 161 8.27 0.09 5.62
C VAL A 161 7.58 0.57 4.34
N ILE A 162 6.26 0.68 4.33
CA ILE A 162 5.49 1.14 3.14
C ILE A 162 5.93 2.55 2.74
N ILE A 163 6.09 3.46 3.70
CA ILE A 163 6.56 4.82 3.45
C ILE A 163 7.99 4.82 2.88
N GLY A 164 8.88 4.03 3.48
CA GLY A 164 10.26 3.85 3.03
C GLY A 164 10.34 3.29 1.62
N VAL A 165 9.53 2.28 1.30
CA VAL A 165 9.44 1.68 -0.04
C VAL A 165 8.94 2.73 -1.02
N ARG A 166 7.85 3.45 -0.70
CA ARG A 166 7.33 4.45 -1.62
C ARG A 166 8.35 5.53 -1.96
N ARG A 167 9.08 6.03 -0.96
CA ARG A 167 10.11 7.07 -1.13
C ARG A 167 11.24 6.67 -2.07
N ARG A 168 11.59 5.37 -2.13
CA ARG A 168 12.69 4.86 -2.96
C ARG A 168 12.25 4.41 -4.36
N LEU A 169 10.97 4.09 -4.53
CA LEU A 169 10.46 3.61 -5.81
C LEU A 169 10.22 4.77 -6.81
N PRO A 170 10.51 4.57 -8.10
CA PRO A 170 10.11 5.52 -9.14
C PRO A 170 8.59 5.72 -9.16
N GLU A 171 8.11 6.93 -9.45
CA GLU A 171 6.67 7.24 -9.48
C GLU A 171 5.86 6.37 -10.45
N ARG A 172 6.49 5.87 -11.52
CA ARG A 172 5.85 4.99 -12.51
C ARG A 172 5.55 3.58 -11.99
N ILE A 173 6.21 3.16 -10.91
CA ILE A 173 6.06 1.82 -10.34
C ILE A 173 4.94 1.88 -9.30
N GLY A 174 3.86 1.13 -9.55
CA GLY A 174 2.77 1.01 -8.60
C GLY A 174 3.22 0.37 -7.29
N LEU A 175 2.61 0.77 -6.18
CA LEU A 175 2.80 0.12 -4.88
C LEU A 175 1.45 -0.28 -4.34
N SER A 176 1.27 -1.57 -4.08
CA SER A 176 0.05 -2.13 -3.48
C SER A 176 0.40 -3.03 -2.32
N ILE A 177 -0.62 -3.42 -1.55
CA ILE A 177 -0.50 -4.47 -0.54
C ILE A 177 -1.62 -5.48 -0.71
N THR A 178 -1.39 -6.74 -0.31
CA THR A 178 -2.52 -7.59 0.10
C THR A 178 -3.03 -7.09 1.45
N ALA A 179 -4.32 -7.25 1.70
CA ALA A 179 -4.95 -6.83 2.93
C ALA A 179 -5.88 -7.93 3.45
N LEU A 180 -5.81 -8.21 4.74
CA LEU A 180 -6.89 -8.93 5.42
C LEU A 180 -8.18 -8.14 5.24
N ALA A 181 -9.27 -8.80 4.85
CA ALA A 181 -10.53 -8.10 4.56
C ALA A 181 -11.05 -7.30 5.77
N SER A 182 -10.73 -7.72 7.00
CA SER A 182 -11.07 -7.01 8.23
C SER A 182 -10.39 -5.64 8.35
N TRP A 183 -9.18 -5.47 7.79
CA TRP A 183 -8.50 -4.16 7.74
C TRP A 183 -9.24 -3.12 6.91
N CYS A 184 -10.14 -3.57 6.04
CA CYS A 184 -10.91 -2.71 5.17
C CYS A 184 -12.27 -2.30 5.76
N MET A 185 -12.63 -2.78 6.96
CA MET A 185 -13.94 -2.58 7.58
C MET A 185 -13.93 -1.55 8.72
N ASP A 186 -13.18 -1.81 9.80
CA ASP A 186 -13.48 -1.20 11.09
C ASP A 186 -12.42 -0.19 11.58
N ASP A 187 -11.15 -0.36 11.23
CA ASP A 187 -10.06 0.51 11.67
C ASP A 187 -9.42 1.34 10.54
N ASP A 188 -8.74 2.40 10.93
CA ASP A 188 -8.25 3.45 10.02
C ASP A 188 -6.76 3.34 9.71
N TRP A 189 -6.09 2.24 10.08
CA TRP A 189 -4.62 2.14 9.96
C TRP A 189 -4.13 2.17 8.50
N LEU A 190 -5.01 1.85 7.55
CA LEU A 190 -4.75 2.01 6.11
C LEU A 190 -4.79 3.47 5.63
N SER A 191 -5.37 4.38 6.42
CA SER A 191 -5.51 5.79 6.07
C SER A 191 -4.15 6.43 5.85
N ASP A 192 -4.06 7.27 4.82
CA ASP A 192 -2.86 8.00 4.42
C ASP A 192 -1.63 7.13 4.08
N LEU A 193 -1.80 5.81 3.92
CA LEU A 193 -0.74 4.97 3.38
C LEU A 193 -0.45 5.42 1.93
N PRO A 194 0.82 5.62 1.56
CA PRO A 194 1.17 6.09 0.23
C PRO A 194 1.22 4.94 -0.78
N ILE A 195 0.12 4.20 -0.88
CA ILE A 195 -0.09 3.06 -1.78
C ILE A 195 -1.20 3.37 -2.77
N ASP A 196 -1.15 2.73 -3.93
CA ASP A 196 -2.15 2.86 -4.98
C ASP A 196 -3.38 1.99 -4.69
N GLU A 197 -3.21 0.90 -3.95
CA GLU A 197 -4.25 -0.11 -3.75
C GLU A 197 -3.95 -0.99 -2.53
N ALA A 198 -4.98 -1.32 -1.75
CA ALA A 198 -4.95 -2.42 -0.80
C ALA A 198 -5.93 -3.49 -1.31
N VAL A 199 -5.45 -4.71 -1.57
CA VAL A 199 -6.25 -5.79 -2.17
C VAL A 199 -6.88 -6.63 -1.05
N PRO A 200 -8.18 -6.49 -0.77
CA PRO A 200 -8.85 -7.25 0.28
C PRO A 200 -8.98 -8.72 -0.15
N MET A 201 -8.41 -9.62 0.64
CA MET A 201 -8.41 -11.06 0.40
C MET A 201 -9.72 -11.66 0.91
N LEU A 202 -10.66 -11.95 -0.01
CA LEU A 202 -12.01 -12.45 0.26
C LEU A 202 -12.12 -13.98 0.34
N PHE A 203 -11.04 -14.63 0.76
CA PHE A 203 -10.94 -16.08 0.94
C PHE A 203 -10.10 -16.36 2.18
N ARG A 204 -10.28 -17.53 2.81
CA ARG A 204 -9.56 -17.91 4.04
C ARG A 204 -9.66 -16.85 5.15
N MET A 205 -10.76 -16.11 5.22
CA MET A 205 -10.97 -14.97 6.12
C MET A 205 -11.18 -15.35 7.61
N ALA A 206 -11.12 -16.65 7.94
CA ALA A 206 -11.36 -17.17 9.28
C ALA A 206 -12.65 -16.62 9.93
N THR A 207 -12.59 -16.18 11.18
CA THR A 207 -13.77 -15.83 12.01
C THR A 207 -14.61 -14.69 11.46
N ASP A 208 -13.98 -13.72 10.79
CA ASP A 208 -14.67 -12.51 10.31
C ASP A 208 -15.33 -12.73 8.94
N GLY A 209 -15.05 -13.87 8.31
CA GLY A 209 -15.41 -14.13 6.91
C GLY A 209 -16.90 -14.06 6.63
N LYS A 210 -17.76 -14.58 7.51
CA LYS A 210 -19.21 -14.59 7.30
C LYS A 210 -19.81 -13.19 7.36
N GLN A 211 -19.40 -12.37 8.32
CA GLN A 211 -19.92 -11.01 8.47
C GLN A 211 -19.49 -10.13 7.30
N ILE A 212 -18.23 -10.22 6.89
CA ILE A 212 -17.69 -9.51 5.73
C ILE A 212 -18.39 -9.97 4.45
N ALA A 213 -18.59 -11.28 4.29
CA ALA A 213 -19.26 -11.83 3.12
C ALA A 213 -20.69 -11.31 3.00
N ASN A 214 -21.50 -11.46 4.04
CA ASN A 214 -22.88 -10.99 4.08
C ASN A 214 -22.97 -9.49 3.76
N ARG A 215 -22.11 -8.67 4.37
CA ARG A 215 -22.11 -7.22 4.09
C ARG A 215 -21.92 -6.91 2.61
N LEU A 216 -21.00 -7.60 1.93
CA LEU A 216 -20.76 -7.40 0.50
C LEU A 216 -21.91 -7.94 -0.34
N ASP A 217 -22.48 -9.10 0.04
CA ASP A 217 -23.60 -9.73 -0.65
C ASP A 217 -24.89 -8.89 -0.53
N ASP A 218 -25.07 -8.17 0.58
CA ASP A 218 -26.16 -7.23 0.84
C ASP A 218 -25.95 -5.85 0.15
N GLY A 219 -24.92 -5.72 -0.70
CA GLY A 219 -24.61 -4.49 -1.44
C GLY A 219 -23.84 -3.42 -0.65
N GLY A 220 -23.39 -3.75 0.56
CA GLY A 220 -22.44 -2.95 1.31
C GLY A 220 -21.03 -2.97 0.70
N ASP A 221 -20.14 -2.14 1.24
CA ASP A 221 -18.77 -2.02 0.74
C ASP A 221 -17.76 -1.80 1.88
N PHE A 222 -16.47 -1.88 1.56
CA PHE A 222 -15.37 -1.56 2.46
C PHE A 222 -15.41 -0.10 2.91
N THR A 223 -15.04 0.15 4.15
CA THR A 223 -14.95 1.52 4.69
C THR A 223 -13.72 2.24 4.13
N SER A 224 -12.58 1.54 3.98
CA SER A 224 -11.35 2.11 3.44
C SER A 224 -11.43 2.34 1.92
N PRO A 225 -11.20 3.57 1.42
CA PRO A 225 -11.18 3.85 -0.03
C PRO A 225 -10.11 3.04 -0.80
N LEU A 226 -8.99 2.70 -0.15
CA LEU A 226 -7.90 1.91 -0.75
C LEU A 226 -8.33 0.48 -1.11
N CYS A 227 -9.36 -0.04 -0.44
CA CYS A 227 -9.89 -1.39 -0.68
C CYS A 227 -11.04 -1.44 -1.69
N ARG A 228 -11.54 -0.29 -2.16
CA ARG A 228 -12.70 -0.23 -3.08
C ARG A 228 -12.34 -0.39 -4.56
N GLN A 229 -11.05 -0.55 -4.88
CA GLN A 229 -10.58 -0.64 -6.26
C GLN A 229 -10.47 -2.09 -6.75
N SER A 230 -10.34 -3.05 -5.83
CA SER A 230 -10.16 -4.46 -6.17
C SER A 230 -10.73 -5.44 -5.16
N TYR A 231 -10.72 -6.70 -5.58
CA TYR A 231 -10.94 -7.87 -4.73
C TYR A 231 -9.82 -8.89 -4.97
N GLY A 232 -9.41 -9.57 -3.90
CA GLY A 232 -8.66 -10.82 -3.97
C GLY A 232 -9.60 -12.00 -3.76
N VAL A 233 -9.64 -12.96 -4.69
CA VAL A 233 -10.47 -14.16 -4.60
C VAL A 233 -9.65 -15.41 -4.89
N SER A 234 -10.09 -16.56 -4.41
CA SER A 234 -9.46 -17.84 -4.72
C SER A 234 -10.40 -18.71 -5.54
N THR A 235 -9.87 -19.48 -6.48
CA THR A 235 -10.68 -20.34 -7.37
C THR A 235 -11.40 -21.46 -6.62
N ASP A 236 -10.91 -21.86 -5.45
CA ASP A 236 -11.50 -22.84 -4.53
C ASP A 236 -12.52 -22.23 -3.54
N GLU A 237 -12.64 -20.90 -3.49
CA GLU A 237 -13.59 -20.16 -2.63
C GLU A 237 -14.30 -19.05 -3.44
N PRO A 238 -15.12 -19.40 -4.45
CA PRO A 238 -15.71 -18.43 -5.36
C PRO A 238 -16.72 -17.49 -4.67
N ARG A 239 -16.81 -16.26 -5.16
CA ARG A 239 -17.77 -15.23 -4.73
C ARG A 239 -18.70 -14.86 -5.88
N GLN A 240 -20.02 -14.89 -5.66
CA GLN A 240 -21.02 -14.74 -6.73
C GLN A 240 -21.41 -13.28 -7.02
N THR A 241 -21.21 -12.38 -6.08
CA THR A 241 -21.84 -11.04 -5.99
C THR A 241 -20.83 -9.90 -6.07
N LEU A 242 -19.64 -10.14 -6.61
CA LEU A 242 -18.61 -9.10 -6.70
C LEU A 242 -18.85 -8.18 -7.90
N SER A 243 -18.66 -6.88 -7.70
CA SER A 243 -18.73 -5.92 -8.80
C SER A 243 -17.69 -6.23 -9.88
N SER A 244 -18.14 -6.41 -11.12
CA SER A 244 -17.28 -6.61 -12.28
C SER A 244 -16.43 -5.38 -12.64
N SER A 245 -16.81 -4.20 -12.13
CA SER A 245 -16.12 -2.93 -12.36
C SER A 245 -14.79 -2.80 -11.62
N ARG A 246 -14.50 -3.71 -10.67
CA ARG A 246 -13.27 -3.69 -9.87
C ARG A 246 -12.23 -4.62 -10.46
N ARG A 247 -10.97 -4.32 -10.16
CA ARG A 247 -9.86 -5.20 -10.50
C ARG A 247 -9.93 -6.47 -9.65
N LEU A 248 -9.68 -7.63 -10.24
CA LEU A 248 -9.78 -8.93 -9.58
C LEU A 248 -8.39 -9.57 -9.57
N TYR A 249 -7.87 -9.80 -8.37
CA TYR A 249 -6.70 -10.63 -8.15
C TYR A 249 -7.18 -12.04 -7.85
N VAL A 250 -6.82 -12.99 -8.70
CA VAL A 250 -7.26 -14.38 -8.58
C VAL A 250 -6.10 -15.24 -8.13
N PHE A 251 -6.33 -15.95 -7.04
CA PHE A 251 -5.44 -16.94 -6.46
C PHE A 251 -5.96 -18.32 -6.83
N SER A 252 -5.04 -19.27 -7.00
CA SER A 252 -5.42 -20.65 -7.28
C SER A 252 -4.52 -21.62 -6.50
N PRO A 253 -5.09 -22.60 -5.78
CA PRO A 253 -4.31 -23.70 -5.21
C PRO A 253 -3.72 -24.60 -6.30
N ASP A 254 -4.28 -24.60 -7.52
CA ASP A 254 -3.88 -25.45 -8.63
C ASP A 254 -3.07 -24.70 -9.71
N PRO A 255 -2.21 -25.39 -10.50
CA PRO A 255 -1.51 -24.76 -11.61
C PRO A 255 -2.46 -24.05 -12.58
N TRP A 256 -2.03 -22.91 -13.11
CA TRP A 256 -2.79 -22.19 -14.12
C TRP A 256 -2.85 -22.97 -15.42
N THR A 257 -4.06 -23.11 -15.96
CA THR A 257 -4.32 -23.68 -17.28
C THR A 257 -5.16 -22.70 -18.10
N GLU A 258 -5.09 -22.81 -19.43
CA GLU A 258 -5.92 -22.01 -20.33
C GLU A 258 -7.42 -22.13 -19.98
N SER A 259 -7.90 -23.35 -19.71
CA SER A 259 -9.28 -23.60 -19.28
C SER A 259 -9.64 -22.89 -17.97
N SER A 260 -8.74 -22.90 -16.97
CA SER A 260 -9.00 -22.20 -15.70
C SER A 260 -9.11 -20.68 -15.87
N VAL A 261 -8.25 -20.09 -16.71
CA VAL A 261 -8.26 -18.64 -16.98
C VAL A 261 -9.49 -18.26 -17.81
N HIS A 262 -9.83 -19.05 -18.83
CA HIS A 262 -11.05 -18.86 -19.62
C HIS A 262 -12.29 -18.88 -18.73
N SER A 263 -12.40 -19.85 -17.82
CA SER A 263 -13.53 -19.97 -16.91
C SER A 263 -13.71 -18.73 -16.03
N ILE A 264 -12.60 -18.16 -15.53
CA ILE A 264 -12.62 -16.90 -14.77
C ILE A 264 -13.10 -15.73 -15.64
N MET A 265 -12.66 -15.65 -16.89
CA MET A 265 -13.05 -14.57 -17.80
C MET A 265 -14.54 -14.62 -18.16
N GLU A 266 -15.11 -15.81 -18.36
CA GLU A 266 -16.55 -15.95 -18.62
C GLU A 266 -17.40 -15.53 -17.41
N LEU A 267 -16.97 -15.84 -16.18
CA LEU A 267 -17.66 -15.38 -14.96
C LEU A 267 -17.67 -13.86 -14.77
N ARG A 268 -16.88 -13.12 -15.56
CA ARG A 268 -16.76 -11.67 -15.49
C ARG A 268 -17.52 -10.92 -16.59
N LYS A 269 -18.05 -11.63 -17.60
CA LYS A 269 -18.91 -11.06 -18.64
C LYS A 269 -20.33 -10.85 -18.10
#